data_AF-A0A420I152-F1
#
_entry.id   AF-A0A420I152-F1
#
_cell.length_a   1.000
_cell.length_b   1.000
_cell.length_c   1.000
_cell.angle_alpha   90.00
_cell.angle_beta   90.00
_cell.angle_gamma   90.00
#
_symmetry.space_group_name_H-M   'P 1'
#
loop_
_entity.id
_entity.type
_entity.pdbx_description
1 polymer ?
#
loop_
_entity_poly.entity_id
_entity_poly.type
_entity_poly.pdbx_seq_one_letter_code
_entity_poly.pdbx_strand_id
1 'polypeptide(L)'
;MSHWYQKLPFQNWQRNFPFQSAILHSPMIQPILPVQLRVIVDQILVLVGRLVSQPLTRISELRDLPYEALYAVNRAMVRESPHGTFTFGPSADYAKGHRSYVPDTPLRRLKAGEMASSVNVF
;
A
#
# COMPACT_ATOMS: atom_id res chain seq x y z
N MET A 1 -22.64 -15.38 2.05
CA MET A 1 -22.32 -15.96 0.73
C MET A 1 -21.78 -14.85 -0.16
N SER A 2 -20.47 -14.83 -0.41
CA SER A 2 -19.83 -13.97 -1.41
C SER A 2 -18.79 -14.82 -2.12
N HIS A 3 -19.01 -15.03 -3.41
CA HIS A 3 -18.38 -16.08 -4.23
C HIS A 3 -17.24 -15.55 -5.11
N TRP A 4 -16.65 -14.40 -4.76
CA TRP A 4 -15.78 -13.65 -5.69
C TRP A 4 -14.27 -13.86 -5.53
N TYR A 5 -13.84 -14.72 -4.60
CA TYR A 5 -12.47 -15.23 -4.61
C TYR A 5 -12.53 -16.72 -4.95
N GLN A 6 -12.66 -17.01 -6.25
CA GLN A 6 -12.28 -18.33 -6.75
C GLN A 6 -10.90 -18.66 -6.18
N LYS A 7 -10.79 -19.84 -5.59
CA LYS A 7 -9.55 -20.41 -5.04
C LYS A 7 -8.49 -20.38 -6.15
N LEU A 8 -7.69 -19.34 -6.17
CA LEU A 8 -6.51 -19.29 -7.01
C LEU A 8 -5.59 -20.44 -6.55
N PRO A 9 -5.10 -21.28 -7.48
CA PRO A 9 -4.41 -22.53 -7.16
C PRO A 9 -2.97 -22.22 -6.75
N PHE A 10 -2.79 -21.74 -5.53
CA PHE A 10 -1.50 -21.24 -5.03
C PHE A 10 -0.53 -22.32 -4.54
N GLN A 11 -0.82 -23.62 -4.73
CA GLN A 11 -0.01 -24.67 -4.10
C GLN A 11 1.26 -25.07 -4.86
N ASN A 12 1.36 -24.89 -6.19
CA ASN A 12 2.49 -25.42 -6.98
C ASN A 12 3.06 -24.47 -8.05
N TRP A 13 2.97 -23.15 -7.85
CA TRP A 13 3.71 -22.23 -8.72
C TRP A 13 5.09 -21.98 -8.11
N GLN A 14 6.14 -22.54 -8.73
CA GLN A 14 7.31 -21.69 -9.01
C GLN A 14 6.71 -20.38 -9.53
N ARG A 15 6.88 -19.25 -8.82
CA ARG A 15 6.25 -17.98 -9.23
C ARG A 15 6.72 -17.68 -10.65
N ASN A 16 5.93 -18.06 -11.64
CA ASN A 16 6.09 -17.66 -13.03
C ASN A 16 5.66 -16.21 -13.04
N PHE A 17 6.62 -15.32 -12.82
CA PHE A 17 6.43 -13.90 -13.10
C PHE A 17 6.01 -13.79 -14.57
N PRO A 18 5.08 -12.88 -14.93
CA PRO A 18 4.62 -12.73 -16.31
C PRO A 18 5.70 -12.13 -17.24
N PHE A 19 6.96 -12.13 -16.80
CA PHE A 19 8.14 -11.59 -17.46
C PHE A 19 9.37 -12.41 -17.06
N GLN A 20 10.37 -12.44 -17.94
CA GLN A 20 11.64 -13.16 -17.73
C GLN A 20 12.79 -12.23 -17.32
N SER A 21 12.62 -10.93 -17.55
CA SER A 21 13.68 -9.93 -17.37
C SER A 21 13.10 -8.62 -16.85
N ALA A 22 13.89 -7.89 -16.06
CA ALA A 22 13.57 -6.55 -15.56
C ALA A 22 14.82 -5.65 -15.58
N ILE A 23 14.63 -4.36 -15.87
CA ILE A 23 15.69 -3.35 -15.78
C ILE A 23 15.31 -2.40 -14.64
N LEU A 24 16.21 -2.19 -13.67
CA LEU A 24 15.97 -1.25 -12.56
C LEU A 24 16.57 0.11 -12.88
N HIS A 25 15.77 1.03 -13.41
CA HIS A 25 16.23 2.38 -13.74
C HIS A 25 15.89 3.38 -12.61
N SER A 26 16.91 3.90 -11.93
CA SER A 26 16.79 4.88 -10.83
C SER A 26 15.75 4.48 -9.77
N PRO A 27 15.91 3.32 -9.11
CA PRO A 27 14.89 2.78 -8.22
C PRO A 27 14.66 3.70 -7.01
N MET A 28 13.39 3.92 -6.68
CA MET A 28 12.96 4.66 -5.50
C MET A 28 12.35 3.70 -4.48
N ILE A 29 12.97 3.59 -3.29
CA ILE A 29 12.53 2.69 -2.22
C ILE A 29 12.19 3.53 -0.98
N GLN A 30 10.94 3.95 -0.87
CA GLN A 30 10.40 4.64 0.30
C GLN A 30 9.12 3.94 0.79
N PRO A 31 9.25 2.79 1.48
CA PRO A 31 8.09 2.08 2.00
C PRO A 31 7.45 2.85 3.15
N ILE A 32 6.12 2.92 3.17
CA ILE A 32 5.37 3.41 4.33
C ILE A 32 5.37 2.31 5.39
N LEU A 33 5.88 2.58 6.58
CA LEU A 33 5.83 1.63 7.69
C LEU A 33 4.42 1.54 8.27
N PRO A 34 3.99 0.40 8.85
CA PRO A 34 2.65 0.28 9.44
C PRO A 34 2.34 1.35 10.50
N VAL A 35 3.35 1.75 11.28
CA VAL A 35 3.21 2.82 12.27
C VAL A 35 2.92 4.17 11.61
N GLN A 36 3.58 4.47 10.49
CA GLN A 36 3.34 5.69 9.72
C GLN A 36 1.95 5.65 9.06
N LEU A 37 1.57 4.49 8.52
CA LEU A 37 0.25 4.29 7.93
C LEU A 37 -0.87 4.56 8.94
N ARG A 38 -0.71 4.12 10.19
CA ARG A 38 -1.67 4.42 11.26
C ARG A 38 -1.82 5.92 11.50
N VAL A 39 -0.69 6.64 11.61
CA VAL A 39 -0.70 8.10 11.77
C VAL A 39 -1.37 8.80 10.59
N ILE A 40 -1.09 8.37 9.36
CA ILE A 40 -1.70 8.89 8.14
C ILE A 40 -3.22 8.68 8.17
N VAL A 41 -3.70 7.49 8.53
CA VAL A 41 -5.13 7.17 8.65
C VAL A 41 -5.80 8.04 9.71
N ASP A 42 -5.20 8.18 10.88
CA ASP A 42 -5.76 8.99 11.98
C ASP A 42 -5.88 10.47 11.56
N GLN A 43 -4.87 11.01 10.87
CA GLN A 43 -4.90 12.36 10.33
C GLN A 43 -6.00 12.54 9.28
N ILE A 44 -6.19 11.57 8.40
CA ILE A 44 -7.27 11.59 7.41
C ILE A 44 -8.63 11.66 8.10
N LEU A 45 -8.89 10.76 9.07
CA LEU A 45 -10.17 10.71 9.77
C LEU A 45 -10.46 12.03 10.52
N VAL A 46 -9.44 12.63 11.14
CA VAL A 46 -9.56 13.93 11.80
C VAL A 46 -9.85 15.06 10.80
N LEU A 47 -9.11 15.14 9.69
CA LEU A 47 -9.30 16.20 8.69
C LEU A 47 -10.66 16.10 8.01
N VAL A 48 -11.05 14.91 7.61
CA VAL A 48 -12.36 14.66 7.01
C VAL A 48 -13.45 15.03 8.00
N GLY A 49 -13.35 14.58 9.26
CA GLY A 49 -14.36 14.83 10.26
C GLY A 49 -14.57 16.32 10.56
N ARG A 50 -13.50 17.13 10.45
CA ARG A 50 -13.59 18.59 10.49
C ARG A 50 -14.32 19.16 9.28
N LEU A 51 -14.03 18.67 8.07
CA LEU A 51 -14.64 19.16 6.83
C LEU A 51 -16.13 18.84 6.73
N VAL A 52 -16.55 17.66 7.20
CA VAL A 52 -17.96 17.24 7.18
C VAL A 52 -18.70 17.53 8.48
N SER A 53 -18.05 18.19 9.45
CA SER A 53 -18.60 18.52 10.78
C SER A 53 -19.18 17.31 11.53
N GLN A 54 -18.62 16.14 11.30
CA GLN A 54 -19.01 14.89 11.95
C GLN A 54 -17.75 14.06 12.25
N PRO A 55 -17.55 13.58 13.49
CA PRO A 55 -16.40 12.75 13.80
C PRO A 55 -16.48 11.42 13.04
N LEU A 56 -15.36 11.04 12.42
CA LEU A 56 -15.19 9.76 11.73
C LEU A 56 -14.16 8.93 12.49
N THR A 57 -14.43 7.63 12.63
CA THR A 57 -13.58 6.72 13.40
C THR A 57 -13.14 5.51 12.60
N ARG A 58 -13.73 5.27 11.43
CA ARG A 58 -13.46 4.12 10.58
C ARG A 58 -13.23 4.53 9.14
N ILE A 59 -12.21 3.94 8.51
CA ILE A 59 -11.92 4.13 7.07
C ILE A 59 -13.14 3.80 6.20
N SER A 60 -13.98 2.84 6.59
CA SER A 60 -15.17 2.46 5.83
C SER A 60 -16.12 3.63 5.58
N GLU A 61 -16.18 4.58 6.51
CA GLU A 61 -17.05 5.76 6.45
C GLU A 61 -16.59 6.76 5.39
N LEU A 62 -15.31 6.70 4.97
CA LEU A 62 -14.80 7.54 3.89
C LEU A 62 -15.41 7.19 2.52
N ARG A 63 -15.91 5.97 2.35
CA ARG A 63 -16.47 5.50 1.06
C ARG A 63 -17.78 6.16 0.70
N ASP A 64 -18.50 6.66 1.70
CA ASP A 64 -19.81 7.28 1.54
C ASP A 64 -19.70 8.79 1.27
N LEU A 65 -18.48 9.34 1.25
CA LEU A 65 -18.24 10.76 1.09
C LEU A 65 -18.17 11.18 -0.38
N PRO A 66 -18.55 12.44 -0.68
CA PRO A 66 -18.39 12.99 -2.01
C PRO A 66 -16.92 13.08 -2.39
N TYR A 67 -16.64 12.96 -3.69
CA TYR A 67 -15.29 13.05 -4.25
C TYR A 67 -14.57 14.31 -3.80
N GLU A 68 -15.27 15.44 -3.76
CA GLU A 68 -14.73 16.76 -3.41
C GLU A 68 -14.17 16.78 -1.98
N ALA A 69 -14.84 16.11 -1.04
CA ALA A 69 -14.35 15.98 0.33
C ALA A 69 -13.09 15.11 0.38
N LEU A 70 -13.08 13.97 -0.32
CA LEU A 70 -11.92 13.09 -0.40
C LEU A 70 -10.73 13.77 -1.09
N TYR A 71 -10.99 14.54 -2.14
CA TYR A 71 -9.98 15.32 -2.86
C TYR A 71 -9.39 16.43 -1.99
N ALA A 72 -10.23 17.19 -1.28
CA ALA A 72 -9.77 18.25 -0.38
C ALA A 72 -8.85 17.71 0.72
N VAL A 73 -9.19 16.56 1.30
CA VAL A 73 -8.37 15.88 2.30
C VAL A 73 -7.06 15.39 1.71
N ASN A 74 -7.11 14.73 0.54
CA ASN A 74 -5.91 14.27 -0.15
C ASN A 74 -4.95 15.45 -0.42
N ARG A 75 -5.47 16.58 -0.92
CA ARG A 75 -4.68 17.79 -1.15
C ARG A 75 -4.07 18.35 0.14
N ALA A 76 -4.83 18.37 1.24
CA ALA A 76 -4.32 18.81 2.52
C ALA A 76 -3.18 17.90 3.02
N MET A 77 -3.37 16.58 2.98
CA MET A 77 -2.35 15.60 3.37
C MET A 77 -1.05 15.74 2.57
N VAL A 78 -1.16 15.94 1.25
CA VAL A 78 0.01 16.16 0.38
C VAL A 78 0.72 17.47 0.73
N ARG A 79 -0.04 18.56 0.97
CA ARG A 79 0.54 19.87 1.30
C ARG A 79 1.36 19.84 2.60
N GLU A 80 0.90 19.11 3.61
CA GLU A 80 1.59 19.00 4.91
C GLU A 80 2.68 17.92 4.93
N SER A 81 2.93 17.23 3.81
CA SER A 81 3.92 16.17 3.76
C SER A 81 5.35 16.72 3.69
N PRO A 82 6.33 16.05 4.31
CA PRO A 82 7.73 16.45 4.22
C PRO A 82 8.22 16.52 2.77
N HIS A 83 8.99 17.56 2.45
CA HIS A 83 9.60 17.69 1.12
C HIS A 83 10.45 16.47 0.76
N GLY A 84 10.36 16.03 -0.51
CA GLY A 84 11.10 14.88 -1.02
C GLY A 84 10.54 13.51 -0.59
N THR A 85 9.34 13.48 0.00
CA THR A 85 8.67 12.24 0.42
C THR A 85 7.29 12.10 -0.23
N PHE A 86 6.76 10.87 -0.22
CA PHE A 86 5.40 10.59 -0.65
C PHE A 86 4.47 10.43 0.56
N THR A 87 3.31 11.07 0.51
CA THR A 87 2.23 10.93 1.51
C THR A 87 1.61 9.53 1.50
N PHE A 88 1.40 9.00 0.28
CA PHE A 88 0.78 7.70 0.04
C PHE A 88 1.70 6.86 -0.84
N GLY A 89 1.75 5.56 -0.56
CA GLY A 89 2.63 4.65 -1.25
C GLY A 89 2.49 3.23 -0.72
N PRO A 90 3.25 2.29 -1.28
CA PRO A 90 3.23 0.90 -0.83
C PRO A 90 3.64 0.77 0.63
N SER A 91 2.89 -0.06 1.37
CA SER A 91 3.21 -0.47 2.73
C SER A 91 3.27 -2.00 2.78
N ALA A 92 4.12 -2.53 3.65
CA ALA A 92 4.14 -3.96 3.91
C ALA A 92 2.83 -4.36 4.64
N ASP A 93 2.13 -5.35 4.10
CA ASP A 93 0.84 -5.81 4.63
C ASP A 93 1.02 -6.85 5.75
N TYR A 94 2.20 -7.48 5.85
CA TYR A 94 2.53 -8.56 6.79
C TYR A 94 1.46 -9.67 6.89
N ALA A 95 0.64 -9.83 5.84
CA ALA A 95 -0.40 -10.83 5.81
C ALA A 95 0.23 -12.22 5.68
N LYS A 96 -0.40 -13.25 6.26
CA LYS A 96 0.10 -14.63 6.19
C LYS A 96 -0.35 -15.32 4.90
N GLY A 97 0.56 -16.06 4.28
CA GLY A 97 0.28 -16.92 3.13
C GLY A 97 -0.11 -16.14 1.87
N HIS A 98 -1.00 -16.71 1.05
CA HIS A 98 -1.35 -16.21 -0.28
C HIS A 98 -2.13 -14.89 -0.30
N ARG A 99 -2.42 -14.32 0.87
CA ARG A 99 -3.16 -13.06 1.02
C ARG A 99 -2.24 -11.83 1.04
N SER A 100 -0.94 -12.04 1.12
CA SER A 100 0.04 -10.96 1.10
C SER A 100 0.49 -10.64 -0.32
N TYR A 101 0.35 -9.37 -0.69
CA TYR A 101 0.93 -8.83 -1.90
C TYR A 101 2.35 -8.28 -1.62
N VAL A 102 2.53 -7.56 -0.50
CA VAL A 102 3.82 -7.02 -0.04
C VAL A 102 4.11 -7.53 1.38
N PRO A 103 4.76 -8.70 1.53
CA PRO A 103 4.90 -9.34 2.84
C PRO A 103 5.88 -8.64 3.77
N ASP A 104 6.86 -7.91 3.22
CA ASP A 104 7.86 -7.15 3.97
C ASP A 104 8.45 -6.05 3.07
N THR A 105 9.27 -5.16 3.64
CA THR A 105 9.90 -4.07 2.91
C THR A 105 10.92 -4.58 1.88
N PRO A 106 11.09 -3.89 0.73
CA PRO A 106 11.99 -4.35 -0.33
C PRO A 106 13.42 -4.61 0.15
N LEU A 107 13.98 -3.75 0.99
CA LEU A 107 15.35 -3.89 1.51
C LEU A 107 15.52 -5.12 2.41
N ARG A 108 14.52 -5.44 3.24
CA ARG A 108 14.56 -6.63 4.11
C ARG A 108 14.49 -7.91 3.29
N ARG A 109 13.64 -7.92 2.25
CA ARG A 109 13.50 -9.07 1.35
C ARG A 109 14.76 -9.30 0.51
N LEU A 110 15.35 -8.25 -0.03
CA LEU A 110 16.63 -8.33 -0.73
C LEU A 110 17.74 -8.87 0.19
N LYS A 111 17.84 -8.36 1.42
CA LYS A 111 18.81 -8.85 2.41
C LYS A 111 18.61 -10.34 2.74
N ALA A 112 17.37 -10.82 2.75
CA ALA A 112 17.03 -12.21 3.00
C ALA A 112 17.14 -13.12 1.76
N GLY A 113 17.51 -12.58 0.59
CA GLY A 113 17.52 -13.32 -0.67
C GLY A 113 16.12 -13.68 -1.20
N GLU A 114 15.07 -13.04 -0.69
CA GLU A 114 13.68 -13.30 -1.06
C GLU A 114 13.27 -12.51 -2.31
N MET A 115 13.93 -12.80 -3.42
CA MET A 115 13.65 -12.23 -4.72
C MET A 115 13.36 -13.32 -5.75
N ALA A 116 12.78 -12.91 -6.88
CA ALA A 116 12.52 -13.81 -7.99
C ALA A 116 13.85 -14.30 -8.57
N SER A 117 14.21 -15.57 -8.35
CA SER A 117 15.41 -16.17 -8.96
C SER A 117 15.21 -16.48 -10.44
N SER A 118 13.97 -16.57 -10.90
CA SER A 118 13.60 -16.82 -12.30
C SER A 118 13.58 -15.57 -13.18
N VAL A 119 13.84 -14.39 -12.61
CA VAL A 119 13.84 -13.12 -13.34
C VAL A 119 15.27 -12.59 -13.44
N ASN A 120 15.72 -12.33 -14.66
CA ASN A 120 17.01 -11.68 -14.90
C ASN A 120 16.88 -10.18 -14.61
N VAL A 121 17.75 -9.64 -13.76
CA VAL A 121 17.75 -8.21 -13.42
C VAL A 121 19.01 -7.55 -13.99
N PHE A 122 18.82 -6.46 -14.72
CA PHE A 122 19.88 -5.64 -15.33
C PHE A 122 19.97 -4.26 -14.65
#